data_AF-A0A150RUR2-F1
#
_entry.id   AF-A0A150RUR2-F1
#
_cell.length_a   1.000
_cell.length_b   1.000
_cell.length_c   1.000
_cell.angle_alpha   90.00
_cell.angle_beta   90.00
_cell.angle_gamma   90.00
#
_symmetry.space_group_name_H-M   'P 1'
#
loop_
_entity.id
_entity.type
_entity.pdbx_description
1 polymer ?
#
loop_
_entity_poly.entity_id
_entity_poly.type
_entity_poly.pdbx_seq_one_letter_code
_entity_poly.pdbx_strand_id
1 'polypeptide(L)'
;MSLSTVLRVLGRTEREIHCAFRAGSRVYGTATAESDEDFVAVLGRRDAKQDLAFSPGVNVVVHGLDTFRDALAAHSVFALECLFLPPEHRLKEARPPLPFKLDRKKLAASAASRSASDFKKAGARFDEEPEASRKKLFHALRVPLFAVQIAESGAIHDYGAANPYWREIAADERLDWEHYREAYGPLRERLCERLPALASRR
;
A
#
# COMPACT_ATOMS: atom_id res chain seq x y z
N MET A 1 7.92 15.00 7.33
CA MET A 1 8.64 15.78 6.32
C MET A 1 7.76 16.35 5.18
N SER A 2 8.33 17.18 4.30
CA SER A 2 7.65 17.95 3.23
C SER A 2 8.11 17.55 1.83
N LEU A 3 7.46 18.11 0.79
CA LEU A 3 7.81 17.91 -0.63
C LEU A 3 9.30 18.15 -0.93
N SER A 4 9.95 19.09 -0.23
CA SER A 4 11.37 19.40 -0.45
C SER A 4 12.31 18.24 -0.15
N THR A 5 11.95 17.33 0.77
CA THR A 5 12.69 16.08 1.00
C THR A 5 12.63 15.19 -0.23
N VAL A 6 11.43 14.97 -0.79
CA VAL A 6 11.24 14.14 -1.98
C VAL A 6 12.06 14.69 -3.15
N LEU A 7 11.99 16.00 -3.40
CA LEU A 7 12.75 16.65 -4.48
C LEU A 7 14.26 16.46 -4.34
N ARG A 8 14.78 16.57 -3.12
CA ARG A 8 16.20 16.38 -2.81
C ARG A 8 16.64 14.94 -3.04
N VAL A 9 15.88 13.97 -2.55
CA VAL A 9 16.20 12.53 -2.72
C VAL A 9 16.20 12.15 -4.19
N LEU A 10 15.27 12.69 -4.98
CA LEU A 10 15.18 12.40 -6.40
C LEU A 10 16.18 13.19 -7.26
N GLY A 11 16.78 14.26 -6.74
CA GLY A 11 17.56 15.20 -7.55
C GLY A 11 16.71 15.86 -8.64
N ARG A 12 15.44 16.16 -8.35
CA ARG A 12 14.44 16.68 -9.32
C ARG A 12 13.87 18.00 -8.87
N THR A 13 13.41 18.77 -9.85
CA THR A 13 12.66 20.00 -9.59
C THR A 13 11.18 19.69 -9.38
N GLU A 14 10.47 20.59 -8.71
CA GLU A 14 9.03 20.43 -8.50
C GLU A 14 8.26 20.30 -9.81
N ARG A 15 8.68 20.99 -10.88
CA ARG A 15 8.03 20.95 -12.21
C ARG A 15 8.05 19.56 -12.85
N GLU A 16 9.03 18.73 -12.49
CA GLU A 16 9.15 17.37 -12.99
C GLU A 16 8.25 16.38 -12.24
N ILE A 17 7.70 16.76 -11.09
CA ILE A 17 6.80 15.94 -10.28
C ILE A 17 5.35 16.30 -10.63
N HIS A 18 4.56 15.32 -11.03
CA HIS A 18 3.12 15.50 -11.27
C HIS A 18 2.35 15.54 -9.94
N CYS A 19 2.58 14.55 -9.08
CA CYS A 19 2.04 14.47 -7.73
C CYS A 19 2.99 13.72 -6.80
N ALA A 20 2.84 13.94 -5.50
CA ALA A 20 3.64 13.29 -4.47
C ALA A 20 2.83 13.05 -3.20
N PHE A 21 3.07 11.91 -2.57
CA PHE A 21 2.31 11.39 -1.45
C PHE A 21 3.25 10.90 -0.35
N ARG A 22 2.86 11.10 0.91
CA ARG A 22 3.42 10.31 2.02
C ARG A 22 2.77 8.93 1.99
N ALA A 23 3.54 7.90 2.30
CA ALA A 23 3.10 6.52 2.40
C ALA A 23 3.64 5.87 3.68
N GLY A 24 3.33 4.59 3.86
CA GLY A 24 3.97 3.78 4.89
C GLY A 24 3.41 3.98 6.30
N SER A 25 4.18 3.53 7.29
CA SER A 25 3.78 3.42 8.70
C SER A 25 3.26 4.72 9.32
N ARG A 26 3.73 5.88 8.85
CA ARG A 26 3.26 7.21 9.30
C ARG A 26 1.86 7.56 8.82
N VAL A 27 1.43 7.03 7.67
CA VAL A 27 0.04 7.14 7.20
C VAL A 27 -0.86 6.18 7.97
N TYR A 28 -0.38 4.96 8.22
CA TYR A 28 -1.17 3.94 8.92
C TYR A 28 -1.24 4.17 10.44
N GLY A 29 -0.39 5.03 11.01
CA GLY A 29 -0.31 5.27 12.45
C GLY A 29 0.43 4.16 13.22
N THR A 30 1.34 3.45 12.56
CA THR A 30 2.16 2.37 13.14
C THR A 30 3.65 2.71 13.23
N ALA A 31 4.02 3.95 12.90
CA ALA A 31 5.41 4.39 12.93
C ALA A 31 5.95 4.50 14.37
N THR A 32 7.21 4.11 14.54
CA THR A 32 8.04 4.35 15.72
C THR A 32 9.08 5.44 15.43
N ALA A 33 9.89 5.81 16.43
CA ALA A 33 10.98 6.78 16.25
C ALA A 33 12.04 6.31 15.24
N GLU A 34 12.21 4.99 15.11
CA GLU A 34 13.18 4.32 14.24
C GLU A 34 12.62 4.07 12.83
N SER A 35 11.34 4.34 12.60
CA SER A 35 10.70 4.08 11.30
C SER A 35 11.21 5.04 10.23
N ASP A 36 11.52 4.50 9.06
CA ASP A 36 11.79 5.21 7.81
C ASP A 36 10.57 5.99 7.30
N GLU A 37 10.80 7.07 6.56
CA GLU A 37 9.74 7.80 5.86
C GLU A 37 9.60 7.29 4.43
N ASP A 38 8.43 6.72 4.12
CA ASP A 38 8.08 6.29 2.77
C ASP A 38 7.31 7.38 2.02
N PHE A 39 7.65 7.54 0.76
CA PHE A 39 6.96 8.45 -0.17
C PHE A 39 6.66 7.76 -1.49
N VAL A 40 5.68 8.28 -2.19
CA VAL A 40 5.41 7.95 -3.59
C VAL A 40 5.48 9.23 -4.40
N ALA A 41 6.27 9.24 -5.46
CA ALA A 41 6.40 10.36 -6.37
C ALA A 41 6.05 9.92 -7.79
N VAL A 42 5.12 10.63 -8.41
CA VAL A 42 4.75 10.41 -9.82
C VAL A 42 5.39 11.52 -10.64
N LEU A 43 6.27 11.15 -11.57
CA LEU A 43 6.92 12.07 -12.49
C LEU A 43 5.91 12.53 -13.55
N GLY A 44 6.05 13.78 -14.01
CA GLY A 44 5.33 14.27 -15.19
C GLY A 44 5.75 13.56 -16.48
N ARG A 45 6.96 12.99 -16.50
CA ARG A 45 7.43 12.11 -17.57
C ARG A 45 6.60 10.83 -17.61
N ARG A 46 6.12 10.48 -18.80
CA ARG A 46 5.14 9.41 -19.01
C ARG A 46 5.72 8.01 -18.97
N ASP A 47 6.82 7.81 -19.69
CA ASP A 47 7.46 6.52 -19.99
C ASP A 47 8.45 6.04 -18.91
N ALA A 48 8.59 6.78 -17.80
CA ALA A 48 9.45 6.35 -16.71
C ALA A 48 8.89 5.06 -16.07
N LYS A 49 9.75 4.03 -15.99
CA LYS A 49 9.44 2.79 -15.29
C LYS A 49 9.33 3.06 -13.79
N GLN A 50 8.67 2.14 -13.08
CA GLN A 50 8.69 2.16 -11.62
C GLN A 50 10.13 1.94 -11.13
N ASP A 51 10.55 2.72 -10.15
CA ASP A 51 11.89 2.69 -9.56
C ASP A 51 11.83 2.99 -8.05
N LEU A 52 12.94 2.80 -7.35
CA LEU A 52 13.10 3.10 -5.93
C LEU A 52 14.31 4.01 -5.73
N ALA A 53 14.10 5.15 -5.08
CA ALA A 53 15.16 6.04 -4.64
C ALA A 53 15.31 6.01 -3.12
N PHE A 54 16.55 5.98 -2.64
CA PHE A 54 16.86 5.83 -1.22
C PHE A 54 17.75 6.96 -0.73
N SER A 55 17.52 7.38 0.50
CA SER A 55 18.38 8.23 1.31
C SER A 55 18.29 7.74 2.77
N PRO A 56 19.26 8.02 3.65
CA PRO A 56 19.18 7.54 5.04
C PRO A 56 17.83 7.91 5.70
N GLY A 57 17.06 6.89 6.07
CA GLY A 57 15.74 7.03 6.69
C GLY A 57 14.60 7.46 5.75
N VAL A 58 14.83 7.48 4.43
CA VAL A 58 13.82 7.91 3.44
C VAL A 58 13.80 6.98 2.22
N ASN A 59 12.63 6.45 1.90
CA ASN A 59 12.38 5.68 0.69
C ASN A 59 11.38 6.43 -0.19
N VAL A 60 11.65 6.49 -1.50
CA VAL A 60 10.73 7.07 -2.47
C VAL A 60 10.45 6.05 -3.57
N VAL A 61 9.21 5.59 -3.67
CA VAL A 61 8.73 4.84 -4.83
C VAL A 61 8.44 5.83 -5.95
N VAL A 62 9.15 5.68 -7.07
CA VAL A 62 9.03 6.56 -8.23
C VAL A 62 8.21 5.87 -9.29
N HIS A 63 7.21 6.56 -9.83
CA HIS A 63 6.46 6.14 -11.01
C HIS A 63 6.58 7.19 -12.12
N GLY A 64 6.61 6.75 -13.38
CA GLY A 64 6.16 7.58 -14.49
C GLY A 64 4.65 7.79 -14.48
N LEU A 65 4.18 8.82 -15.16
CA LEU A 65 2.74 9.13 -15.19
C LEU A 65 1.90 7.98 -15.75
N ASP A 66 2.36 7.30 -16.80
CA ASP A 66 1.59 6.21 -17.40
C ASP A 66 1.65 4.96 -16.53
N THR A 67 2.80 4.63 -15.91
CA THR A 67 2.89 3.47 -15.01
C THR A 67 2.03 3.62 -13.76
N PHE A 68 1.89 4.84 -13.22
CA PHE A 68 0.97 5.07 -12.10
C PHE A 68 -0.50 4.98 -12.53
N ARG A 69 -0.84 5.50 -13.72
CA ARG A 69 -2.19 5.37 -14.28
C ARG A 69 -2.57 3.93 -14.57
N ASP A 70 -1.63 3.13 -15.07
CA ASP A 70 -1.84 1.70 -15.28
C ASP A 70 -2.10 0.99 -13.95
N ALA A 71 -1.36 1.35 -12.89
CA ALA A 71 -1.60 0.82 -11.55
C ALA A 71 -2.99 1.20 -11.02
N LEU A 72 -3.47 2.43 -11.25
CA LEU A 72 -4.84 2.85 -10.91
C LEU A 72 -5.89 2.08 -11.73
N ALA A 73 -5.69 1.93 -13.04
CA ALA A 73 -6.59 1.21 -13.93
C ALA A 73 -6.69 -0.28 -13.57
N ALA A 74 -5.56 -0.88 -13.14
CA ALA A 74 -5.47 -2.22 -12.60
C ALA A 74 -5.99 -2.36 -11.16
N HIS A 75 -6.49 -1.27 -10.55
CA HIS A 75 -6.97 -1.24 -9.17
C HIS A 75 -5.93 -1.76 -8.18
N SER A 76 -4.66 -1.45 -8.40
CA SER A 76 -3.59 -1.73 -7.45
C SER A 76 -3.91 -1.02 -6.14
N VAL A 77 -4.10 -1.78 -5.05
CA VAL A 77 -4.43 -1.19 -3.74
C VAL A 77 -3.37 -0.19 -3.31
N PHE A 78 -2.10 -0.40 -3.64
CA PHE A 78 -1.02 0.57 -3.42
C PHE A 78 -1.26 1.93 -4.08
N ALA A 79 -1.71 1.95 -5.34
CA ALA A 79 -2.00 3.20 -6.04
C ALA A 79 -3.27 3.86 -5.50
N LEU A 80 -4.26 3.04 -5.11
CA LEU A 80 -5.51 3.52 -4.50
C LEU A 80 -5.28 4.06 -3.08
N GLU A 81 -4.35 3.47 -2.31
CA GLU A 81 -3.87 4.00 -1.04
C GLU A 81 -3.41 5.45 -1.21
N CYS A 82 -2.66 5.77 -2.27
CA CYS A 82 -2.23 7.14 -2.56
C CYS A 82 -3.39 8.05 -3.00
N LEU A 83 -4.27 7.55 -3.87
CA LEU A 83 -5.40 8.32 -4.42
C LEU A 83 -6.36 8.81 -3.33
N PHE A 84 -6.63 7.97 -2.33
CA PHE A 84 -7.60 8.25 -1.27
C PHE A 84 -6.99 8.88 -0.02
N LEU A 85 -5.70 9.25 -0.04
CA LEU A 85 -5.04 9.83 1.13
C LEU A 85 -5.78 11.07 1.64
N PRO A 86 -5.83 11.29 2.95
CA PRO A 86 -6.18 12.58 3.52
C PRO A 86 -5.26 13.72 3.01
N PRO A 87 -5.74 14.97 2.89
CA PRO A 87 -4.97 16.09 2.35
C PRO A 87 -3.60 16.31 3.02
N GLU A 88 -3.48 16.07 4.33
CA GLU A 88 -2.25 16.20 5.11
C GLU A 88 -1.13 15.23 4.69
N HIS A 89 -1.47 14.19 3.93
CA HIS A 89 -0.52 13.23 3.37
C HIS A 89 -0.26 13.43 1.87
N ARG A 90 -0.93 14.40 1.24
CA ARG A 90 -0.71 14.77 -0.17
C ARG A 90 0.29 15.92 -0.23
N LEU A 91 1.54 15.60 -0.56
CA LEU A 91 2.63 16.57 -0.62
C LEU A 91 2.56 17.46 -1.85
N LYS A 92 2.00 16.93 -2.94
CA LYS A 92 1.72 17.66 -4.18
C LYS A 92 0.51 17.05 -4.88
N GLU A 93 -0.47 17.88 -5.18
CA GLU A 93 -1.69 17.49 -5.89
C GLU A 93 -1.45 17.34 -7.40
N ALA A 94 -2.12 16.34 -7.99
CA ALA A 94 -2.07 16.08 -9.43
C ALA A 94 -2.78 17.18 -10.23
N ARG A 95 -2.12 17.70 -11.28
CA ARG A 95 -2.71 18.67 -12.21
C ARG A 95 -2.38 18.29 -13.66
N PRO A 96 -3.37 17.87 -14.48
CA PRO A 96 -4.77 17.59 -14.11
C PRO A 96 -4.91 16.42 -13.12
N PRO A 97 -6.06 16.28 -12.42
CA PRO A 97 -6.31 15.15 -11.52
C PRO A 97 -6.14 13.79 -12.21
N LEU A 98 -5.75 12.78 -11.43
CA LEU A 98 -5.63 11.41 -11.91
C LEU A 98 -7.03 10.78 -12.11
N PRO A 99 -7.36 10.28 -13.31
CA PRO A 99 -8.66 9.68 -13.55
C PRO A 99 -8.74 8.32 -12.85
N PHE A 100 -9.84 8.08 -12.13
CA PHE A 100 -10.14 6.78 -11.55
C PHE A 100 -11.65 6.52 -11.59
N LYS A 101 -12.02 5.30 -11.98
CA LYS A 101 -13.39 4.81 -11.92
C LYS A 101 -13.37 3.43 -11.28
N LEU A 102 -14.08 3.30 -10.17
CA LEU A 102 -14.16 2.05 -9.43
C LEU A 102 -14.81 0.93 -10.25
N ASP A 103 -14.08 -0.16 -10.41
CA ASP A 103 -14.52 -1.46 -10.88
C ASP A 103 -14.29 -2.48 -9.75
N ARG A 104 -15.38 -2.85 -9.07
CA ARG A 104 -15.32 -3.73 -7.90
C ARG A 104 -14.80 -5.13 -8.23
N LYS A 105 -15.01 -5.63 -9.46
CA LYS A 105 -14.50 -6.95 -9.88
C LYS A 105 -12.98 -6.90 -10.05
N LYS A 106 -12.47 -5.86 -10.71
CA LYS A 106 -11.02 -5.66 -10.85
C LYS A 106 -10.35 -5.43 -9.50
N LEU A 107 -10.96 -4.63 -8.63
CA LEU A 107 -10.48 -4.41 -7.26
C LEU A 107 -10.39 -5.72 -6.48
N ALA A 108 -11.45 -6.54 -6.49
CA ALA A 108 -11.47 -7.83 -5.81
C ALA A 108 -10.34 -8.75 -6.31
N ALA A 109 -10.18 -8.88 -7.63
CA ALA A 109 -9.14 -9.71 -8.23
C ALA A 109 -7.72 -9.20 -7.88
N SER A 110 -7.50 -7.90 -7.99
CA SER A 110 -6.21 -7.26 -7.68
C SER A 110 -5.82 -7.42 -6.21
N ALA A 111 -6.75 -7.14 -5.30
CA ALA A 111 -6.53 -7.26 -3.86
C ALA A 111 -6.29 -8.70 -3.42
N ALA A 112 -7.09 -9.66 -3.91
CA ALA A 112 -6.91 -11.08 -3.59
C ALA A 112 -5.57 -11.62 -4.11
N SER A 113 -5.19 -11.26 -5.35
CA SER A 113 -3.91 -11.65 -5.94
C SER A 113 -2.73 -11.10 -5.14
N ARG A 114 -2.78 -9.80 -4.79
CA ARG A 114 -1.72 -9.16 -3.99
C ARG A 114 -1.62 -9.77 -2.59
N SER A 115 -2.75 -9.96 -1.92
CA SER A 115 -2.83 -10.61 -0.61
C SER A 115 -2.23 -12.02 -0.63
N ALA A 116 -2.58 -12.84 -1.63
CA ALA A 116 -2.05 -14.20 -1.78
C ALA A 116 -0.52 -14.20 -2.03
N SER A 117 -0.02 -13.29 -2.87
CA SER A 117 1.42 -13.11 -3.10
C SER A 117 2.16 -12.75 -1.81
N ASP A 118 1.67 -11.77 -1.06
CA ASP A 118 2.33 -11.30 0.16
C ASP A 118 2.30 -12.37 1.26
N PHE A 119 1.20 -13.11 1.40
CA PHE A 119 1.09 -14.23 2.33
C PHE A 119 2.05 -15.38 1.98
N LYS A 120 2.13 -15.75 0.69
CA LYS A 120 3.08 -16.77 0.21
C LYS A 120 4.53 -16.36 0.48
N LYS A 121 4.87 -15.10 0.23
CA LYS A 121 6.22 -14.56 0.46
C LYS A 121 6.56 -14.46 1.94
N ALA A 122 5.58 -14.18 2.80
CA ALA A 122 5.76 -14.20 4.25
C ALA A 122 6.18 -15.61 4.72
N GLY A 123 5.45 -16.66 4.33
CA GLY A 123 5.83 -18.03 4.70
C GLY A 123 7.16 -18.49 4.11
N ALA A 124 7.41 -18.19 2.83
CA ALA A 124 8.61 -18.66 2.14
C ALA A 124 9.93 -18.08 2.66
N ARG A 125 9.89 -16.96 3.40
CA ARG A 125 11.07 -16.27 3.95
C ARG A 125 11.06 -16.23 5.47
N PHE A 126 10.12 -16.91 6.13
CA PHE A 126 9.89 -16.74 7.56
C PHE A 126 11.10 -17.19 8.39
N ASP A 127 11.70 -18.33 8.04
CA ASP A 127 12.84 -18.89 8.77
C ASP A 127 14.11 -18.03 8.62
N GLU A 128 14.30 -17.40 7.46
CA GLU A 128 15.47 -16.56 7.16
C GLU A 128 15.29 -15.11 7.66
N GLU A 129 14.08 -14.57 7.54
CA GLU A 129 13.76 -13.16 7.75
C GLU A 129 12.41 -13.00 8.49
N PRO A 130 12.29 -13.44 9.76
CA PRO A 130 11.01 -13.50 10.46
C PRO A 130 10.35 -12.13 10.60
N GLU A 131 11.12 -11.09 10.92
CA GLU A 131 10.59 -9.71 11.06
C GLU A 131 10.04 -9.15 9.75
N ALA A 132 10.78 -9.31 8.64
CA ALA A 132 10.33 -8.88 7.33
C ALA A 132 9.11 -9.69 6.87
N SER A 133 9.06 -10.97 7.22
CA SER A 133 7.96 -11.88 6.91
C SER A 133 6.68 -11.53 7.68
N ARG A 134 6.78 -11.15 8.96
CA ARG A 134 5.67 -10.59 9.75
C ARG A 134 5.10 -9.33 9.11
N LYS A 135 5.96 -8.41 8.63
CA LYS A 135 5.50 -7.22 7.88
C LYS A 135 4.77 -7.59 6.58
N LYS A 136 5.23 -8.62 5.85
CA LYS A 136 4.54 -9.12 4.64
C LYS A 136 3.20 -9.77 4.96
N LEU A 137 3.11 -10.55 6.04
CA LEU A 137 1.85 -11.11 6.53
C LEU A 137 0.85 -9.99 6.87
N PHE A 138 1.31 -8.95 7.56
CA PHE A 138 0.47 -7.78 7.83
C PHE A 138 -0.05 -7.12 6.55
N HIS A 139 0.78 -6.95 5.53
CA HIS A 139 0.34 -6.46 4.22
C HIS A 139 -0.73 -7.37 3.58
N ALA A 140 -0.59 -8.68 3.71
CA ALA A 140 -1.56 -9.64 3.20
C ALA A 140 -2.96 -9.48 3.82
N LEU A 141 -3.06 -8.91 5.03
CA LEU A 141 -4.32 -8.57 5.70
C LEU A 141 -4.79 -7.14 5.42
N ARG A 142 -3.87 -6.16 5.40
CA ARG A 142 -4.20 -4.74 5.16
C ARG A 142 -4.78 -4.50 3.77
N VAL A 143 -4.20 -5.12 2.75
CA VAL A 143 -4.63 -4.97 1.34
C VAL A 143 -6.12 -5.29 1.15
N PRO A 144 -6.63 -6.48 1.55
CA PRO A 144 -8.04 -6.77 1.40
C PRO A 144 -8.93 -5.93 2.32
N LEU A 145 -8.47 -5.50 3.50
CA LEU A 145 -9.23 -4.56 4.35
C LEU A 145 -9.47 -3.21 3.66
N PHE A 146 -8.43 -2.63 3.06
CA PHE A 146 -8.58 -1.38 2.29
C PHE A 146 -9.43 -1.59 1.05
N ALA A 147 -9.29 -2.72 0.36
CA ALA A 147 -10.14 -3.06 -0.77
C ALA A 147 -11.62 -3.18 -0.36
N VAL A 148 -11.93 -3.70 0.84
CA VAL A 148 -13.30 -3.76 1.37
C VAL A 148 -13.85 -2.34 1.57
N GLN A 149 -13.09 -1.44 2.20
CA GLN A 149 -13.50 -0.05 2.36
C GLN A 149 -13.81 0.61 1.00
N ILE A 150 -12.90 0.47 0.03
CA ILE A 150 -13.09 1.04 -1.31
C ILE A 150 -14.31 0.42 -2.00
N ALA A 151 -14.54 -0.88 -1.88
CA ALA A 151 -15.69 -1.54 -2.48
C ALA A 151 -17.02 -1.07 -1.87
N GLU A 152 -17.04 -0.82 -0.56
CA GLU A 152 -18.22 -0.39 0.20
C GLU A 152 -18.54 1.09 0.02
N SER A 153 -17.56 1.98 0.16
CA SER A 153 -17.77 3.43 0.20
C SER A 153 -17.18 4.21 -0.98
N GLY A 154 -16.38 3.55 -1.83
CA GLY A 154 -15.67 4.20 -2.94
C GLY A 154 -14.36 4.87 -2.54
N ALA A 155 -13.94 4.80 -1.28
CA ALA A 155 -12.68 5.38 -0.78
C ALA A 155 -12.13 4.62 0.43
N ILE A 156 -10.88 4.91 0.82
CA ILE A 156 -10.32 4.51 2.11
C ILE A 156 -10.59 5.65 3.09
N HIS A 157 -11.21 5.32 4.23
CA HIS A 157 -11.53 6.29 5.29
C HIS A 157 -10.77 6.02 6.58
N ASP A 158 -10.37 4.76 6.81
CA ASP A 158 -9.59 4.37 7.97
C ASP A 158 -8.32 3.64 7.53
N TYR A 159 -7.21 4.37 7.50
CA TYR A 159 -5.87 3.83 7.21
C TYR A 159 -5.29 3.03 8.39
N GLY A 160 -5.90 3.11 9.57
CA GLY A 160 -5.52 2.36 10.77
C GLY A 160 -6.31 1.05 10.96
N ALA A 161 -7.24 0.72 10.05
CA ALA A 161 -8.15 -0.42 10.19
C ALA A 161 -7.46 -1.77 10.41
N ALA A 162 -6.22 -1.91 9.94
CA ALA A 162 -5.45 -3.14 10.10
C ALA A 162 -4.52 -3.15 11.33
N ASN A 163 -4.39 -2.03 12.05
CA ASN A 163 -3.45 -1.87 13.15
C ASN A 163 -3.61 -2.87 14.31
N PRO A 164 -4.84 -3.31 14.70
CA PRO A 164 -4.98 -4.36 15.70
C PRO A 164 -4.19 -5.63 15.32
N TYR A 165 -4.29 -6.07 14.06
CA TYR A 165 -3.55 -7.23 13.56
C TYR A 165 -2.05 -6.99 13.54
N TRP A 166 -1.58 -5.77 13.21
CA TRP A 166 -0.15 -5.47 13.30
C TRP A 166 0.38 -5.61 14.72
N ARG A 167 -0.36 -5.11 15.72
CA ARG A 167 0.03 -5.21 17.13
C ARG A 167 0.12 -6.67 17.58
N GLU A 168 -0.87 -7.48 17.21
CA GLU A 168 -0.88 -8.92 17.52
C GLU A 168 0.29 -9.65 16.85
N ILE A 169 0.50 -9.44 15.53
CA ILE A 169 1.59 -10.07 14.77
C ILE A 169 2.96 -9.64 15.29
N ALA A 170 3.15 -8.36 15.60
CA ALA A 170 4.44 -7.82 16.03
C ALA A 170 4.80 -8.20 17.48
N ALA A 171 3.80 -8.40 18.34
CA ALA A 171 4.01 -8.84 19.72
C ALA A 171 4.22 -10.37 19.83
N ASP A 172 3.90 -11.13 18.79
CA ASP A 172 4.17 -12.57 18.78
C ASP A 172 5.63 -12.84 18.44
N GLU A 173 6.37 -13.42 19.38
CA GLU A 173 7.79 -13.72 19.23
C GLU A 173 8.05 -15.10 18.61
N ARG A 174 7.01 -15.92 18.39
CA ARG A 174 7.18 -17.25 17.81
C ARG A 174 7.84 -17.18 16.44
N LEU A 175 8.76 -18.11 16.23
CA LEU A 175 9.55 -18.27 15.00
C LEU A 175 9.02 -19.42 14.13
N ASP A 176 7.79 -19.84 14.37
CA ASP A 176 7.11 -20.87 13.58
C ASP A 176 6.04 -20.22 12.69
N TRP A 177 6.24 -20.30 11.37
CA TRP A 177 5.28 -19.81 10.39
C TRP A 177 3.92 -20.49 10.48
N GLU A 178 3.89 -21.78 10.85
CA GLU A 178 2.64 -22.56 10.92
C GLU A 178 1.64 -21.91 11.87
N HIS A 179 2.13 -21.43 13.02
CA HIS A 179 1.31 -20.68 13.96
C HIS A 179 0.60 -19.47 13.32
N TYR A 180 1.36 -18.64 12.58
CA TYR A 180 0.78 -17.47 11.91
C TYR A 180 -0.14 -17.86 10.76
N ARG A 181 0.20 -18.93 10.04
CA ARG A 181 -0.63 -19.43 8.94
C ARG A 181 -2.00 -19.87 9.43
N GLU A 182 -2.04 -20.63 10.52
CA GLU A 182 -3.27 -21.10 11.14
C GLU A 182 -4.11 -19.95 11.70
N ALA A 183 -3.48 -18.96 12.35
CA ALA A 183 -4.19 -17.82 12.93
C ALA A 183 -4.74 -16.87 11.87
N TYR A 184 -3.93 -16.50 10.88
CA TYR A 184 -4.24 -15.38 9.96
C TYR A 184 -4.65 -15.83 8.56
N GLY A 185 -4.39 -17.08 8.16
CA GLY A 185 -4.84 -17.66 6.89
C GLY A 185 -6.37 -17.59 6.72
N PRO A 186 -7.16 -18.15 7.66
CA PRO A 186 -8.62 -18.10 7.59
C PRO A 186 -9.19 -16.68 7.67
N LEU A 187 -8.53 -15.77 8.39
CA LEU A 187 -8.92 -14.35 8.40
C LEU A 187 -8.73 -13.71 7.02
N ARG A 188 -7.55 -13.92 6.41
CA ARG A 188 -7.24 -13.43 5.06
C ARG A 188 -8.25 -13.92 4.03
N GLU A 189 -8.60 -15.20 4.09
CA GLU A 189 -9.57 -15.83 3.18
C GLU A 189 -10.94 -15.19 3.31
N ARG A 190 -11.48 -15.07 4.54
CA ARG A 190 -12.76 -14.39 4.78
C ARG A 190 -12.79 -12.95 4.26
N LEU A 191 -11.70 -12.20 4.44
CA LEU A 191 -11.59 -10.83 3.89
C LEU A 191 -11.63 -10.82 2.36
N CYS A 192 -10.93 -11.75 1.72
CA CYS A 192 -10.94 -11.87 0.26
C CYS A 192 -12.31 -12.32 -0.27
N GLU A 193 -13.01 -13.23 0.39
CA GLU A 193 -14.33 -13.73 0.02
C GLU A 193 -15.44 -12.67 0.10
N ARG A 194 -15.30 -11.69 1.00
CA ARG A 194 -16.22 -10.53 1.06
C ARG A 194 -16.18 -9.69 -0.21
N LEU A 195 -15.04 -9.59 -0.89
CA LEU A 195 -14.87 -8.69 -2.04
C LEU A 195 -15.73 -9.08 -3.26
N PRO A 196 -15.80 -10.36 -3.70
CA PRO A 196 -16.74 -10.79 -4.73
C PRO A 196 -18.20 -10.51 -4.39
N ALA A 197 -18.61 -10.67 -3.13
CA ALA A 197 -19.98 -10.39 -2.69
C ALA A 197 -20.34 -8.90 -2.76
N LEU A 198 -19.35 -8.02 -2.63
CA LEU A 198 -19.53 -6.58 -2.83
C LEU A 198 -19.50 -6.19 -4.31
N ALA A 199 -18.83 -6.97 -5.16
CA ALA A 199 -18.77 -6.75 -6.60
C ALA A 199 -20.09 -7.08 -7.33
N SER A 200 -21.00 -7.82 -6.70
CA SER A 200 -22.35 -8.11 -7.22
C SER A 200 -23.40 -7.07 -6.83
N ARG A 201 -23.10 -6.18 -5.88
CA ARG A 201 -23.98 -5.07 -5.50
C ARG A 201 -23.91 -3.98 -6.57
N ARG A 202 -25.05 -3.74 -7.24
CA ARG A 202 -25.20 -2.69 -8.27
C ARG A 202 -25.12 -1.31 -7.64
#